data_AF-A0A023B650-F1
#
_entry.id   AF-A0A023B650-F1
#
_cell.length_a   1.000
_cell.length_b   1.000
_cell.length_c   1.000
_cell.angle_alpha   90.00
_cell.angle_beta   90.00
_cell.angle_gamma   90.00
#
_symmetry.space_group_name_H-M   'P 1'
#
loop_
_entity.id
_entity.type
_entity.pdbx_description
1 polymer ?
#
loop_
_entity_poly.entity_id
_entity_poly.type
_entity_poly.pdbx_seq_one_letter_code
_entity_poly.pdbx_strand_id
1 'polypeptide(L)'
;MGDDPINPHIPQYITERPWYIDDGGRASLSHQRNHKVRKESSFVRCVKKGAKEDAGVGTRFKKGACPNCGATSHSVKDCIERPRKKGAKWAGRKLAPDEYIPVNEDLSFDAKRDRWADEDGQTYQEQLELDRMFTSDGDHDHLRDDQLRDEGDSGANGSPLSTSLAGPGFSSCANLRIREDTAKYLVNLDVDSAFFDPKSRSMRQDPTFGLDEARKAKIEFRGDNVLRESGDAPRTKQLQVFAWQNDLHAVANPTATVMDFEKDRAQKKNRPDDAALAAKYKPINHVSDDE
;
A
#
# COMPACT_ATOMS: atom_id res chain seq x y z
N MET A 1 22.72 -1.36 17.76
CA MET A 1 21.62 -0.39 17.78
C MET A 1 22.28 0.95 17.60
N GLY A 2 22.12 1.55 16.43
CA GLY A 2 22.84 2.77 16.06
C GLY A 2 22.49 3.92 17.00
N ASP A 3 23.44 4.81 17.21
CA ASP A 3 23.23 6.05 17.95
C ASP A 3 22.34 6.97 17.10
N ASP A 4 21.02 6.76 17.16
CA ASP A 4 20.06 7.65 16.52
C ASP A 4 20.21 9.06 17.12
N PRO A 5 20.44 10.10 16.30
CA PRO A 5 20.64 11.44 16.83
C PRO A 5 19.37 11.93 17.54
N ILE A 6 19.50 12.34 18.80
CA ILE A 6 18.40 12.90 19.57
C ILE A 6 18.10 14.30 19.04
N ASN A 7 16.84 14.53 18.65
CA ASN A 7 16.40 15.85 18.21
C ASN A 7 16.57 16.88 19.37
N PRO A 8 17.35 17.96 19.18
CA PRO A 8 17.60 18.98 20.20
C PRO A 8 16.37 19.74 20.68
N HIS A 9 15.27 19.68 19.92
CA HIS A 9 14.01 20.32 20.27
C HIS A 9 13.13 19.49 21.21
N ILE A 10 13.55 18.26 21.56
CA ILE A 10 12.87 17.48 22.58
C ILE A 10 13.21 18.10 23.95
N PRO A 11 12.22 18.48 24.76
CA PRO A 11 12.49 19.16 26.02
C PRO A 11 13.22 18.23 27.01
N GLN A 12 14.03 18.85 27.88
CA GLN A 12 14.94 18.13 28.80
C GLN A 12 14.25 17.06 29.63
N TYR A 13 13.06 17.31 30.17
CA TYR A 13 12.34 16.33 30.99
C TYR A 13 11.86 15.07 30.25
N ILE A 14 11.87 15.07 28.91
CA ILE A 14 11.58 13.88 28.07
C ILE A 14 12.87 13.18 27.68
N THR A 15 13.95 13.94 27.44
CA THR A 15 15.27 13.37 27.09
C THR A 15 15.99 12.80 28.31
N GLU A 16 15.85 13.47 29.45
CA GLU A 16 16.46 13.08 30.71
C GLU A 16 15.76 11.84 31.26
N ARG A 17 16.61 10.92 31.69
CA ARG A 17 16.20 9.57 32.02
C ARG A 17 16.03 9.51 33.53
N PRO A 18 14.91 8.97 34.03
CA PRO A 18 14.75 8.78 35.47
C PRO A 18 15.82 7.84 36.02
N TRP A 19 16.22 8.06 37.27
CA TRP A 19 17.30 7.33 37.96
C TRP A 19 17.12 5.80 38.01
N TYR A 20 15.89 5.30 37.84
CA TYR A 20 15.55 3.88 37.91
C TYR A 20 15.67 3.14 36.56
N ILE A 21 16.18 3.79 35.51
CA ILE A 21 16.38 3.20 34.18
C ILE A 21 17.87 3.26 33.80
N ASP A 22 18.55 2.12 33.96
CA ASP A 22 19.99 1.99 33.75
C ASP A 22 20.34 1.52 32.32
N ASP A 23 20.70 2.43 31.40
CA ASP A 23 21.40 2.03 30.16
C ASP A 23 22.81 2.66 30.05
N GLY A 24 23.58 2.66 31.13
CA GLY A 24 25.03 2.94 31.07
C GLY A 24 25.43 4.37 30.68
N GLY A 25 24.62 5.38 31.01
CA GLY A 25 24.98 6.80 30.92
C GLY A 25 24.92 7.42 29.51
N ARG A 26 24.43 6.69 28.50
CA ARG A 26 24.23 7.25 27.15
C ARG A 26 22.91 7.99 27.07
N ALA A 27 22.91 9.15 26.40
CA ALA A 27 21.70 9.89 26.07
C ALA A 27 20.89 9.06 25.05
N SER A 28 19.74 8.54 25.47
CA SER A 28 18.85 7.74 24.61
C SER A 28 17.38 7.89 25.01
N LEU A 29 16.50 7.82 24.01
CA LEU A 29 15.04 7.81 24.20
C LEU A 29 14.49 6.39 24.37
N SER A 30 15.33 5.42 24.76
CA SER A 30 14.91 4.02 24.95
C SER A 30 13.77 3.91 25.97
N HIS A 31 13.85 4.68 27.06
CA HIS A 31 12.88 4.69 28.16
C HIS A 31 11.49 5.22 27.78
N GLN A 32 11.37 5.94 26.67
CA GLN A 32 10.10 6.44 26.14
C GLN A 32 9.44 5.40 25.21
N ARG A 33 10.15 4.34 24.82
CA ARG A 33 9.57 3.25 24.02
C ARG A 33 8.67 2.38 24.89
N ASN A 34 7.66 1.78 24.26
CA ASN A 34 6.78 0.87 24.97
C ASN A 34 7.51 -0.44 25.31
N HIS A 35 7.93 -0.60 26.57
CA HIS A 35 8.58 -1.81 27.07
C HIS A 35 7.59 -2.95 27.40
N LYS A 36 6.30 -2.64 27.54
CA LYS A 36 5.25 -3.64 27.73
C LYS A 36 4.67 -3.98 26.37
N VAL A 37 5.31 -4.90 25.66
CA VAL A 37 4.68 -5.52 24.49
C VAL A 37 3.40 -6.16 25.01
N ARG A 38 2.24 -5.56 24.70
CA ARG A 38 0.96 -6.20 24.95
C ARG A 38 1.02 -7.51 24.18
N LYS A 39 0.74 -8.63 24.86
CA LYS A 39 0.52 -9.91 24.19
C LYS A 39 -0.81 -9.78 23.45
N GLU A 40 -0.80 -9.08 22.32
CA GLU A 40 -1.97 -8.99 21.47
C GLU A 40 -2.28 -10.39 20.96
N SER A 41 -3.51 -10.83 21.17
CA SER A 41 -4.01 -12.06 20.58
C SER A 41 -3.91 -11.93 19.07
N SER A 42 -3.21 -12.86 18.42
CA SER A 42 -3.16 -12.95 16.96
C SER A 42 -4.58 -13.00 16.40
N PHE A 43 -4.84 -12.23 15.35
CA PHE A 43 -6.12 -12.21 14.62
C PHE A 43 -6.58 -13.62 14.18
N VAL A 44 -5.64 -14.53 13.94
CA VAL A 44 -5.86 -15.91 13.46
C VAL A 44 -6.12 -16.88 14.62
N ARG A 45 -6.95 -16.52 15.60
CA ARG A 45 -7.31 -17.43 16.68
C ARG A 45 -8.76 -17.85 16.54
N CYS A 46 -8.96 -19.08 16.07
CA CYS A 46 -10.23 -19.78 16.12
C CYS A 46 -10.34 -20.51 17.46
N VAL A 47 -11.32 -20.12 18.28
CA VAL A 47 -11.72 -20.86 19.47
C VAL A 47 -12.31 -22.19 19.00
N LYS A 48 -11.66 -23.29 19.35
CA LYS A 48 -12.19 -24.62 19.03
C LYS A 48 -13.53 -24.83 19.73
N LYS A 49 -14.60 -24.91 18.93
CA LYS A 49 -15.96 -25.18 19.39
C LYS A 49 -16.25 -26.68 19.31
N GLY A 50 -17.12 -27.15 20.20
CA GLY A 50 -17.64 -28.52 20.14
C GLY A 50 -16.77 -29.57 20.86
N ALA A 51 -17.01 -30.82 20.48
CA ALA A 51 -16.41 -31.99 21.11
C ALA A 51 -15.05 -32.37 20.50
N LYS A 52 -14.21 -32.99 21.32
CA LYS A 52 -12.94 -33.60 20.90
C LYS A 52 -13.20 -34.96 20.28
N GLU A 53 -13.62 -34.96 19.02
CA GLU A 53 -13.89 -36.21 18.29
C GLU A 53 -12.62 -37.07 18.13
N ASP A 54 -11.46 -36.44 17.97
CA ASP A 54 -10.15 -37.10 17.83
C ASP A 54 -9.77 -37.98 19.02
N ALA A 55 -10.27 -37.65 20.22
CA ALA A 55 -9.95 -38.40 21.45
C ALA A 55 -10.78 -39.69 21.59
N GLY A 56 -11.80 -39.88 20.76
CA GLY A 56 -12.72 -41.01 20.81
C GLY A 56 -13.60 -41.04 22.06
N VAL A 57 -14.72 -41.75 21.96
CA VAL A 57 -15.63 -41.98 23.08
C VAL A 57 -15.14 -43.17 23.91
N GLY A 58 -14.83 -42.93 25.18
CA GLY A 58 -14.48 -44.02 26.10
C GLY A 58 -15.62 -45.04 26.23
N THR A 59 -15.30 -46.32 26.31
CA THR A 59 -16.31 -47.40 26.45
C THR A 59 -16.82 -47.59 27.88
N ARG A 60 -16.16 -46.95 28.86
CA ARG A 60 -16.48 -47.06 30.28
C ARG A 60 -16.55 -45.68 30.93
N PHE A 61 -17.39 -45.59 31.96
CA PHE A 61 -17.54 -44.37 32.75
C PHE A 61 -16.27 -44.07 33.56
N LYS A 62 -15.72 -42.86 33.43
CA LYS A 62 -14.55 -42.39 34.19
C LYS A 62 -15.00 -41.80 35.53
N LYS A 63 -14.24 -42.06 36.60
CA LYS A 63 -14.50 -41.45 37.92
C LYS A 63 -14.29 -39.93 37.82
N GLY A 64 -15.23 -39.15 38.33
CA GLY A 64 -15.20 -37.67 38.24
C GLY A 64 -15.86 -37.10 36.98
N ALA A 65 -16.27 -37.94 36.03
CA ALA A 65 -17.06 -37.51 34.89
C ALA A 65 -18.51 -37.17 35.27
N CYS A 66 -19.19 -36.38 34.44
CA CYS A 66 -20.59 -36.02 34.58
C CYS A 66 -21.49 -37.27 34.69
N PRO A 67 -22.24 -37.44 35.80
CA PRO A 67 -23.18 -38.53 35.97
C PRO A 67 -24.22 -38.74 34.86
N ASN A 68 -24.57 -37.69 34.11
CA ASN A 68 -25.58 -37.74 33.04
C ASN A 68 -25.02 -38.28 31.72
N CYS A 69 -24.00 -37.62 31.15
CA CYS A 69 -23.45 -37.92 29.83
C CYS A 69 -22.11 -38.69 29.86
N GLY A 70 -21.34 -38.59 30.94
CA GLY A 70 -20.02 -39.23 31.09
C GLY A 70 -18.83 -38.44 30.54
N ALA A 71 -19.00 -37.18 30.12
CA ALA A 71 -17.90 -36.28 29.80
C ALA A 71 -17.22 -35.76 31.08
N THR A 72 -15.93 -35.47 31.00
CA THR A 72 -15.09 -34.95 32.10
C THR A 72 -14.95 -33.43 32.10
N SER A 73 -15.43 -32.75 31.06
CA SER A 73 -15.32 -31.29 30.89
C SER A 73 -16.24 -30.48 31.80
N HIS A 74 -17.39 -31.02 32.22
CA HIS A 74 -18.43 -30.26 32.91
C HIS A 74 -19.16 -31.05 34.03
N SER A 75 -19.95 -30.32 34.83
CA SER A 75 -20.78 -30.87 35.91
C SER A 75 -22.18 -31.31 35.42
N VAL A 76 -22.96 -32.02 36.23
CA VAL A 76 -24.34 -32.44 35.84
C VAL A 76 -25.24 -31.26 35.51
N LYS A 77 -25.06 -30.12 36.19
CA LYS A 77 -25.93 -28.94 36.03
C LYS A 77 -25.67 -28.22 34.71
N ASP A 78 -24.43 -28.25 34.25
CA ASP A 78 -23.97 -27.57 33.03
C ASP A 78 -23.95 -28.52 31.83
N CYS A 79 -24.60 -29.68 31.95
CA CYS A 79 -24.60 -30.72 30.94
C CYS A 79 -25.51 -30.33 29.76
N ILE A 80 -24.94 -30.24 28.57
CA ILE A 80 -25.67 -29.90 27.33
C ILE A 80 -26.56 -31.06 26.86
N GLU A 81 -26.22 -32.29 27.25
CA GLU A 81 -27.02 -33.48 26.96
C GLU A 81 -28.30 -33.51 27.78
N ARG A 82 -29.40 -33.93 27.13
CA ARG A 82 -30.71 -34.05 27.76
C ARG A 82 -30.62 -34.84 29.08
N PRO A 83 -31.19 -34.33 30.20
CA PRO A 83 -31.21 -35.06 31.47
C PRO A 83 -31.84 -36.45 31.33
N ARG A 84 -31.08 -37.50 31.65
CA ARG A 84 -31.51 -38.89 31.53
C ARG A 84 -32.10 -39.38 32.86
N LYS A 85 -33.17 -40.19 32.79
CA LYS A 85 -33.75 -40.87 33.97
C LYS A 85 -32.75 -41.79 34.68
N LYS A 86 -31.91 -42.49 33.89
CA LYS A 86 -30.73 -43.22 34.36
C LYS A 86 -29.52 -42.63 33.65
N GLY A 87 -28.69 -41.90 34.38
CA GLY A 87 -27.48 -41.28 33.85
C GLY A 87 -26.42 -42.31 33.42
N ALA A 88 -25.47 -41.86 32.60
CA ALA A 88 -24.35 -42.65 32.09
C ALA A 88 -23.55 -43.33 33.21
N LYS A 89 -23.49 -42.73 34.42
CA LYS A 89 -22.83 -43.34 35.59
C LYS A 89 -23.36 -44.72 35.95
N TRP A 90 -24.67 -44.92 35.83
CA TRP A 90 -25.33 -46.18 36.20
C TRP A 90 -25.65 -47.06 34.99
N ALA A 91 -25.94 -46.45 33.85
CA ALA A 91 -26.31 -47.18 32.64
C ALA A 91 -25.09 -47.66 31.83
N GLY A 92 -23.95 -46.96 31.92
CA GLY A 92 -22.72 -47.28 31.17
C GLY A 92 -22.86 -47.22 29.64
N ARG A 93 -23.94 -46.62 29.12
CA ARG A 93 -24.27 -46.57 27.69
C ARG A 93 -24.35 -45.12 27.22
N LYS A 94 -24.03 -44.90 25.94
CA LYS A 94 -24.06 -43.57 25.26
C LYS A 94 -23.23 -42.54 26.02
N LEU A 95 -21.92 -42.81 26.16
CA LEU A 95 -20.95 -41.88 26.73
C LEU A 95 -20.69 -40.76 25.71
N ALA A 96 -20.63 -39.52 26.16
CA ALA A 96 -20.30 -38.38 25.30
C ALA A 96 -18.77 -38.16 25.25
N PRO A 97 -18.23 -37.66 24.12
CA PRO A 97 -16.85 -37.19 24.06
C PRO A 97 -16.62 -35.96 24.95
N ASP A 98 -15.36 -35.69 25.31
CA ASP A 98 -14.98 -34.51 26.09
C ASP A 98 -15.00 -33.24 25.21
N GLU A 99 -15.42 -32.10 25.74
CA GLU A 99 -15.47 -30.83 25.00
C GLU A 99 -14.13 -30.09 24.99
N TYR A 100 -13.94 -29.19 24.02
CA TYR A 100 -12.88 -28.18 24.09
C TYR A 100 -13.24 -27.11 25.13
N ILE A 101 -12.39 -26.95 26.15
CA ILE A 101 -12.53 -25.89 27.15
C ILE A 101 -11.77 -24.67 26.61
N PRO A 102 -12.46 -23.54 26.32
CA PRO A 102 -11.78 -22.34 25.88
C PRO A 102 -10.92 -21.79 27.02
N VAL A 103 -9.71 -21.34 26.69
CA VAL A 103 -8.85 -20.64 27.65
C VAL A 103 -9.33 -19.20 27.77
N ASN A 104 -9.45 -18.70 29.01
CA ASN A 104 -9.77 -17.29 29.24
C ASN A 104 -8.56 -16.44 28.86
N GLU A 105 -8.66 -15.76 27.73
CA GLU A 105 -7.59 -14.91 27.21
C GLU A 105 -7.90 -13.44 27.39
N ASP A 106 -6.85 -12.65 27.60
CA ASP A 106 -6.90 -11.19 27.68
C ASP A 106 -7.02 -10.58 26.27
N LEU A 107 -8.14 -10.83 25.61
CA LEU A 107 -8.47 -10.27 24.29
C LEU A 107 -8.70 -8.75 24.38
N SER A 108 -8.39 -8.04 23.28
CA SER A 108 -8.69 -6.61 23.13
C SER A 108 -10.20 -6.34 23.09
N PHE A 109 -10.60 -5.06 23.22
CA PHE A 109 -12.02 -4.69 23.16
C PHE A 109 -12.66 -5.08 21.82
N ASP A 110 -11.95 -4.82 20.72
CA ASP A 110 -12.40 -5.15 19.37
C ASP A 110 -12.45 -6.67 19.16
N ALA A 111 -11.42 -7.41 19.59
CA ALA A 111 -11.38 -8.86 19.46
C ALA A 111 -12.54 -9.57 20.21
N LYS A 112 -12.96 -9.06 21.38
CA LYS A 112 -14.12 -9.61 22.11
C LYS A 112 -15.47 -9.33 21.45
N ARG A 113 -15.53 -8.30 20.61
CA ARG A 113 -16.75 -7.81 19.95
C ARG A 113 -16.76 -8.05 18.45
N ASP A 114 -15.75 -8.74 17.95
CA ASP A 114 -15.69 -9.07 16.54
C ASP A 114 -16.83 -10.04 16.22
N ARG A 115 -17.73 -9.58 15.34
CA ARG A 115 -18.87 -10.38 14.88
C ARG A 115 -18.40 -11.57 14.06
N TRP A 116 -17.28 -11.43 13.38
CA TRP A 116 -16.69 -12.44 12.51
C TRP A 116 -15.60 -13.25 13.23
N ALA A 117 -15.65 -13.28 14.56
CA ALA A 117 -14.78 -14.14 15.34
C ALA A 117 -15.00 -15.62 14.98
N ASP A 118 -13.90 -16.35 14.77
CA ASP A 118 -13.88 -17.77 14.37
C ASP A 118 -14.49 -18.07 12.98
N GLU A 119 -14.49 -17.12 12.05
CA GLU A 119 -14.96 -17.37 10.69
C GLU A 119 -13.98 -18.25 9.92
N ASP A 120 -14.36 -19.50 9.69
CA ASP A 120 -13.67 -20.44 8.80
C ASP A 120 -14.20 -20.16 7.39
N GLY A 121 -13.43 -19.50 6.51
CA GLY A 121 -13.86 -18.92 5.21
C GLY A 121 -14.61 -19.80 4.18
N GLN A 122 -15.11 -20.97 4.55
CA GLN A 122 -16.11 -21.78 3.86
C GLN A 122 -17.40 -21.00 3.56
N THR A 123 -17.88 -20.17 4.47
CA THR A 123 -19.05 -19.29 4.24
C THR A 123 -18.82 -18.37 3.04
N TYR A 124 -17.61 -17.83 2.89
CA TYR A 124 -17.22 -17.03 1.74
C TYR A 124 -17.13 -17.88 0.46
N GLN A 125 -16.68 -19.14 0.56
CA GLN A 125 -16.67 -20.06 -0.58
C GLN A 125 -18.09 -20.38 -1.07
N GLU A 126 -19.03 -20.67 -0.16
CA GLU A 126 -20.45 -20.86 -0.50
C GLU A 126 -21.04 -19.62 -1.19
N GLN A 127 -20.69 -18.42 -0.71
CA GLN A 127 -21.12 -17.19 -1.35
C GLN A 127 -20.55 -17.04 -2.78
N LEU A 128 -19.28 -17.39 -3.01
CA LEU A 128 -18.68 -17.40 -4.34
C LEU A 128 -19.35 -18.42 -5.28
N GLU A 129 -19.80 -19.56 -4.75
CA GLU A 129 -20.55 -20.55 -5.51
C GLU A 129 -21.93 -20.03 -5.90
N LEU A 130 -22.64 -19.37 -4.99
CA LEU A 130 -23.93 -18.72 -5.27
C LEU A 130 -23.80 -17.61 -6.31
N ASP A 131 -22.78 -16.75 -6.19
CA ASP A 131 -22.51 -15.70 -7.18
C ASP A 131 -22.21 -16.31 -8.57
N ARG A 132 -21.46 -17.41 -8.61
CA ARG A 132 -21.17 -18.13 -9.86
C ARG A 132 -22.43 -18.70 -10.49
N MET A 133 -23.32 -19.31 -9.70
CA MET A 133 -24.62 -19.81 -10.18
C MET A 133 -25.48 -18.68 -10.75
N PHE A 134 -25.54 -17.53 -10.07
CA PHE A 134 -26.27 -16.37 -10.55
C PHE A 134 -25.72 -15.82 -11.87
N THR A 135 -24.40 -15.77 -12.03
CA THR A 135 -23.79 -15.34 -13.29
C THR A 135 -24.00 -16.34 -14.43
N SER A 136 -24.01 -17.65 -14.16
CA SER A 136 -24.21 -18.66 -15.21
C SER A 136 -25.64 -18.73 -15.72
N ASP A 137 -26.63 -18.49 -14.86
CA ASP A 137 -28.05 -18.46 -15.25
C ASP A 137 -28.42 -17.13 -15.95
N GLY A 138 -27.68 -16.05 -15.69
CA GLY A 138 -27.87 -14.73 -16.32
C GLY A 138 -27.43 -14.63 -17.79
N ASP A 139 -26.63 -15.57 -18.29
CA ASP A 139 -26.20 -15.61 -19.69
C ASP A 139 -27.26 -16.22 -20.64
N HIS A 140 -28.31 -16.88 -20.11
CA HIS A 140 -29.31 -17.53 -20.94
C HIS A 140 -30.44 -16.60 -21.43
N ASP A 141 -30.69 -15.47 -20.77
CA ASP A 141 -31.79 -14.56 -21.12
C ASP A 141 -31.37 -13.32 -21.92
N HIS A 142 -30.07 -12.96 -21.96
CA HIS A 142 -29.59 -11.80 -22.74
C HIS A 142 -29.15 -12.12 -24.17
N LEU A 143 -28.83 -13.38 -24.50
CA LEU A 143 -28.43 -13.77 -25.87
C LEU A 143 -29.61 -14.10 -26.79
N ARG A 144 -30.85 -14.11 -26.28
CA ARG A 144 -32.04 -14.42 -27.08
C ARG A 144 -32.72 -13.21 -27.70
N ASP A 145 -32.45 -12.00 -27.20
CA ASP A 145 -33.05 -10.75 -27.70
C ASP A 145 -32.19 -10.02 -28.75
N ASP A 146 -30.91 -10.39 -28.90
CA ASP A 146 -29.98 -9.69 -29.82
C ASP A 146 -29.96 -10.27 -31.25
N GLN A 147 -30.59 -11.43 -31.49
CA GLN A 147 -30.66 -12.05 -32.82
C GLN A 147 -31.84 -11.58 -33.70
N LEU A 148 -32.68 -10.66 -33.22
CA LEU A 148 -33.83 -10.15 -34.00
C LEU A 148 -33.69 -8.69 -34.46
N ARG A 149 -32.50 -8.07 -34.35
CA ARG A 149 -32.28 -6.65 -34.66
C ARG A 149 -31.11 -6.30 -35.59
N ASP A 150 -30.51 -7.25 -36.31
CA ASP A 150 -29.30 -6.97 -37.11
C ASP A 150 -29.50 -6.86 -38.64
N GLU A 151 -30.72 -6.91 -39.16
CA GLU A 151 -30.96 -6.71 -40.61
C GLU A 151 -31.46 -5.28 -40.88
N GLY A 152 -30.57 -4.30 -40.77
CA GLY A 152 -30.75 -2.98 -41.39
C GLY A 152 -30.19 -1.81 -40.60
N ASP A 153 -28.90 -1.50 -40.78
CA ASP A 153 -28.40 -0.16 -41.17
C ASP A 153 -26.87 -0.13 -41.05
N SER A 154 -26.19 -0.71 -42.04
CA SER A 154 -24.75 -0.49 -42.24
C SER A 154 -24.55 0.85 -42.93
N GLY A 155 -24.29 1.91 -42.16
CA GLY A 155 -23.77 3.14 -42.75
C GLY A 155 -23.96 4.42 -41.96
N ALA A 156 -22.97 4.72 -41.11
CA ALA A 156 -22.44 6.05 -40.78
C ALA A 156 -22.45 6.39 -39.28
N ASN A 157 -21.24 6.75 -38.83
CA ASN A 157 -20.93 7.46 -37.59
C ASN A 157 -20.92 6.61 -36.32
N GLY A 158 -19.74 6.05 -36.01
CA GLY A 158 -19.40 5.58 -34.67
C GLY A 158 -19.51 6.71 -33.65
N SER A 159 -20.68 6.83 -33.04
CA SER A 159 -20.89 7.53 -31.77
C SER A 159 -20.86 6.50 -30.66
N PRO A 160 -20.12 6.71 -29.56
CA PRO A 160 -20.12 5.77 -28.45
C PRO A 160 -21.52 5.77 -27.81
N LEU A 161 -22.24 4.69 -28.05
CA LEU A 161 -23.48 4.36 -27.38
C LEU A 161 -23.15 4.02 -25.93
N SER A 162 -23.31 4.98 -25.01
CA SER A 162 -23.73 4.73 -23.61
C SER A 162 -23.75 6.03 -22.81
N THR A 163 -24.72 6.91 -23.07
CA THR A 163 -25.20 7.88 -22.06
C THR A 163 -26.58 8.42 -22.44
N SER A 164 -27.59 7.56 -22.62
CA SER A 164 -28.95 8.06 -22.88
C SER A 164 -30.04 7.17 -22.28
N LEU A 165 -29.91 6.87 -20.99
CA LEU A 165 -31.01 6.35 -20.18
C LEU A 165 -31.14 7.07 -18.84
N ALA A 166 -30.72 8.33 -18.77
CA ALA A 166 -30.90 9.17 -17.60
C ALA A 166 -31.58 10.48 -18.02
N GLY A 167 -32.71 10.77 -17.38
CA GLY A 167 -33.50 11.99 -17.61
C GLY A 167 -32.70 13.28 -17.37
N PRO A 168 -33.28 14.44 -17.72
CA PRO A 168 -32.59 15.73 -17.68
C PRO A 168 -32.22 16.08 -16.23
N GLY A 169 -30.99 15.74 -15.81
CA GLY A 169 -30.51 15.92 -14.45
C GLY A 169 -29.32 15.04 -14.01
N PHE A 170 -28.90 14.04 -14.79
CA PHE A 170 -27.87 13.05 -14.37
C PHE A 170 -26.50 13.19 -15.04
N SER A 171 -26.01 14.41 -15.32
CA SER A 171 -24.67 14.58 -15.89
C SER A 171 -23.84 15.69 -15.21
N SER A 172 -23.98 15.88 -13.90
CA SER A 172 -23.23 16.93 -13.18
C SER A 172 -22.18 16.43 -12.19
N CYS A 173 -21.99 15.12 -12.04
CA CYS A 173 -20.95 14.55 -11.16
C CYS A 173 -19.95 13.69 -11.93
N ALA A 174 -19.45 14.18 -13.07
CA ALA A 174 -18.26 13.59 -13.67
C ALA A 174 -17.04 13.92 -12.77
N ASN A 175 -16.25 12.92 -12.41
CA ASN A 175 -15.03 13.15 -11.63
C ASN A 175 -14.09 14.06 -12.43
N LEU A 176 -13.64 15.17 -11.84
CA LEU A 176 -12.72 16.11 -12.50
C LEU A 176 -11.31 15.52 -12.74
N ARG A 177 -10.99 14.43 -12.04
CA ARG A 177 -9.70 13.76 -12.21
C ARG A 177 -9.71 12.97 -13.52
N ILE A 178 -8.83 13.38 -14.43
CA ILE A 178 -8.48 12.66 -15.66
C ILE A 178 -7.95 11.27 -15.25
N ARG A 179 -8.53 10.21 -15.84
CA ARG A 179 -8.24 8.82 -15.46
C ARG A 179 -6.97 8.30 -16.15
N GLU A 180 -6.66 8.87 -17.30
CA GLU A 180 -5.51 8.59 -18.14
C GLU A 180 -4.20 9.05 -17.47
N ASP A 181 -4.27 10.14 -16.70
CA ASP A 181 -3.12 10.72 -16.00
C ASP A 181 -2.85 9.98 -14.68
N THR A 182 -1.77 9.20 -14.68
CA THR A 182 -1.27 8.54 -13.47
C THR A 182 -0.71 9.56 -12.48
N ALA A 183 -1.01 9.41 -11.19
CA ALA A 183 -0.42 10.28 -10.17
C ALA A 183 1.06 9.96 -9.99
N LYS A 184 1.89 10.98 -9.71
CA LYS A 184 3.35 10.84 -9.58
C LYS A 184 3.78 9.75 -8.60
N TYR A 185 3.14 9.64 -7.43
CA TYR A 185 3.45 8.64 -6.40
C TYR A 185 2.96 7.22 -6.73
N LEU A 186 2.24 7.02 -7.84
CA LEU A 186 1.82 5.70 -8.32
C LEU A 186 2.69 5.21 -9.48
N VAL A 187 3.66 6.02 -9.93
CA VAL A 187 4.59 5.65 -10.99
C VAL A 187 5.49 4.50 -10.55
N ASN A 188 5.96 4.53 -9.29
CA ASN A 188 6.65 3.44 -8.63
C ASN A 188 6.06 3.22 -7.23
N LEU A 189 5.69 1.98 -6.89
CA LEU A 189 5.07 1.62 -5.60
C LEU A 189 6.11 1.23 -4.55
N ASP A 190 7.38 1.10 -4.93
CA ASP A 190 8.45 0.81 -4.01
C ASP A 190 8.64 1.97 -3.02
N VAL A 191 8.72 1.64 -1.73
CA VAL A 191 8.80 2.64 -0.63
C VAL A 191 10.07 3.48 -0.73
N ASP A 192 11.15 2.89 -1.22
CA ASP A 192 12.48 3.51 -1.35
C ASP A 192 12.72 4.15 -2.73
N SER A 193 11.66 4.40 -3.50
CA SER A 193 11.75 5.04 -4.81
C SER A 193 12.01 6.55 -4.69
N ALA A 194 11.20 7.39 -5.31
CA ALA A 194 11.33 8.84 -5.22
C ALA A 194 10.36 9.43 -4.20
N PHE A 195 10.87 10.29 -3.32
CA PHE A 195 10.03 11.00 -2.36
C PHE A 195 9.04 11.96 -3.04
N PHE A 196 7.75 11.75 -2.80
CA PHE A 196 6.67 12.65 -3.20
C PHE A 196 6.23 13.51 -2.02
N ASP A 197 6.29 14.84 -2.19
CA ASP A 197 5.75 15.78 -1.20
C ASP A 197 4.25 16.04 -1.50
N PRO A 198 3.31 15.52 -0.68
CA PRO A 198 1.87 15.69 -0.93
C PRO A 198 1.39 17.13 -0.75
N LYS A 199 2.16 17.99 -0.06
CA LYS A 199 1.77 19.39 0.18
C LYS A 199 1.96 20.23 -1.08
N SER A 200 3.15 20.17 -1.68
CA SER A 200 3.47 20.88 -2.91
C SER A 200 3.10 20.10 -4.18
N ARG A 201 2.74 18.81 -4.04
CA ARG A 201 2.50 17.88 -5.16
C ARG A 201 3.71 17.75 -6.09
N SER A 202 4.92 17.84 -5.55
CA SER A 202 6.17 17.77 -6.30
C SER A 202 6.93 16.48 -6.00
N MET A 203 7.51 15.88 -7.04
CA MET A 203 8.42 14.75 -6.94
C MET A 203 9.76 15.16 -7.55
N ARG A 204 10.80 15.28 -6.71
CA ARG A 204 12.07 15.88 -7.14
C ARG A 204 12.91 14.91 -7.97
N GLN A 205 13.15 13.73 -7.43
CA GLN A 205 13.95 12.67 -8.03
C GLN A 205 13.15 11.87 -9.07
N ASP A 206 13.85 11.10 -9.89
CA ASP A 206 13.25 10.19 -10.86
C ASP A 206 12.65 8.96 -10.13
N PRO A 207 11.34 8.69 -10.25
CA PRO A 207 10.72 7.50 -9.64
C PRO A 207 11.13 6.19 -10.29
N THR A 208 11.78 6.22 -11.46
CA THR A 208 12.07 5.03 -12.25
C THR A 208 13.37 4.31 -11.90
N PHE A 209 14.06 4.76 -10.83
CA PHE A 209 15.22 4.06 -10.28
C PHE A 209 14.86 2.61 -9.93
N GLY A 210 15.72 1.65 -10.34
CA GLY A 210 15.51 0.22 -10.09
C GLY A 210 14.46 -0.49 -10.96
N LEU A 211 13.69 0.21 -11.81
CA LEU A 211 12.73 -0.43 -12.72
C LEU A 211 13.41 -1.05 -13.95
N ASP A 212 12.76 -2.06 -14.55
CA ASP A 212 13.18 -2.63 -15.85
C ASP A 212 13.16 -1.56 -16.95
N GLU A 213 14.09 -1.65 -17.91
CA GLU A 213 14.20 -0.70 -19.03
C GLU A 213 12.91 -0.59 -19.86
N ALA A 214 12.20 -1.70 -20.04
CA ALA A 214 10.92 -1.72 -20.75
C ALA A 214 9.83 -0.90 -20.03
N ARG A 215 9.81 -0.91 -18.68
CA ARG A 215 8.88 -0.10 -17.89
C ARG A 215 9.32 1.36 -17.84
N LYS A 216 10.63 1.60 -17.71
CA LYS A 216 11.23 2.94 -17.77
C LYS A 216 10.85 3.65 -19.07
N ALA A 217 10.98 2.99 -20.22
CA ALA A 217 10.68 3.58 -21.52
C ALA A 217 9.22 4.02 -21.69
N LYS A 218 8.27 3.33 -21.04
CA LYS A 218 6.84 3.68 -21.07
C LYS A 218 6.50 4.90 -20.20
N ILE A 219 7.31 5.17 -19.18
CA ILE A 219 7.06 6.25 -18.24
C ILE A 219 7.65 7.54 -18.81
N GLU A 220 6.79 8.53 -19.02
CA GLU A 220 7.19 9.86 -19.53
C GLU A 220 7.84 10.73 -18.45
N PHE A 221 7.44 10.54 -17.19
CA PHE A 221 7.90 11.37 -16.08
C PHE A 221 9.24 10.89 -15.51
N ARG A 222 10.26 11.75 -15.57
CA ARG A 222 11.63 11.51 -15.07
C ARG A 222 11.99 12.33 -13.81
N GLY A 223 10.99 12.87 -13.13
CA GLY A 223 11.18 13.76 -11.98
C GLY A 223 11.11 15.26 -12.33
N ASP A 224 10.69 16.07 -11.36
CA ASP A 224 10.53 17.52 -11.54
C ASP A 224 11.88 18.23 -11.72
N ASN A 225 12.99 17.66 -11.21
CA ASN A 225 14.32 18.24 -11.40
C ASN A 225 14.76 18.22 -12.87
N VAL A 226 14.49 17.13 -13.59
CA VAL A 226 14.79 17.04 -15.03
C VAL A 226 14.00 18.08 -15.80
N LEU A 227 12.71 18.23 -15.50
CA LEU A 227 11.86 19.24 -16.13
C LEU A 227 12.33 20.67 -15.83
N ARG A 228 12.79 20.95 -14.61
CA ARG A 228 13.32 22.28 -14.20
C ARG A 228 14.60 22.68 -14.90
N GLU A 229 15.44 21.71 -15.26
CA GLU A 229 16.71 21.97 -15.95
C GLU A 229 16.60 21.86 -17.48
N SER A 230 15.49 21.32 -17.99
CA SER A 230 15.22 21.23 -19.42
C SER A 230 14.78 22.57 -20.04
N GLY A 231 14.85 22.67 -21.37
CA GLY A 231 14.38 23.82 -22.14
C GLY A 231 15.34 25.02 -22.13
N ASP A 232 14.80 26.23 -21.96
CA ASP A 232 15.56 27.49 -21.98
C ASP A 232 16.27 27.83 -20.67
N ALA A 233 15.98 27.12 -19.58
CA ALA A 233 16.62 27.30 -18.28
C ALA A 233 18.16 27.30 -18.31
N PRO A 234 18.85 26.36 -19.00
CA PRO A 234 20.31 26.41 -19.10
C PRO A 234 20.80 27.62 -19.91
N ARG A 235 20.05 28.03 -20.95
CA ARG A 235 20.40 29.20 -21.76
C ARG A 235 20.30 30.49 -20.94
N THR A 236 19.26 30.65 -20.12
CA THR A 236 19.10 31.82 -19.25
C THR A 236 20.15 31.83 -18.13
N LYS A 237 20.49 30.66 -17.55
CA LYS A 237 21.63 30.53 -16.61
C LYS A 237 22.95 30.95 -17.27
N GLN A 238 23.22 30.50 -18.50
CA GLN A 238 24.42 30.89 -19.25
C GLN A 238 24.46 32.39 -19.56
N LEU A 239 23.33 32.97 -19.97
CA LEU A 239 23.19 34.41 -20.19
C LEU A 239 23.45 35.20 -18.90
N GLN A 240 22.92 34.72 -17.77
CA GLN A 240 23.13 35.37 -16.46
C GLN A 240 24.61 35.34 -16.06
N VAL A 241 25.29 34.20 -16.27
CA VAL A 241 26.73 34.08 -16.03
C VAL A 241 27.52 35.02 -16.95
N PHE A 242 27.15 35.10 -18.23
CA PHE A 242 27.76 36.04 -19.19
C PHE A 242 27.57 37.50 -18.77
N ALA A 243 26.37 37.85 -18.30
CA ALA A 243 26.06 39.19 -17.84
C ALA A 243 26.92 39.55 -16.62
N TRP A 244 27.08 38.64 -15.65
CA TRP A 244 27.99 38.84 -14.51
C TRP A 244 29.46 38.96 -14.89
N GLN A 245 29.90 38.27 -15.94
CA GLN A 245 31.30 38.35 -16.41
C GLN A 245 31.64 39.69 -17.08
N ASN A 246 30.65 40.35 -17.68
CA ASN A 246 30.83 41.59 -18.45
C ASN A 246 30.22 42.81 -17.76
N ASP A 247 29.86 42.71 -16.47
CA ASP A 247 29.18 43.75 -15.70
C ASP A 247 27.91 44.30 -16.39
N LEU A 248 27.17 43.42 -17.08
CA LEU A 248 25.89 43.72 -17.70
C LEU A 248 24.73 43.23 -16.82
N HIS A 249 23.55 43.83 -16.98
CA HIS A 249 22.34 43.40 -16.28
C HIS A 249 21.34 42.70 -17.21
N ALA A 250 21.22 41.37 -17.05
CA ALA A 250 20.31 40.54 -17.85
C ALA A 250 18.82 40.87 -17.64
N VAL A 251 18.44 41.46 -16.50
CA VAL A 251 17.04 41.81 -16.19
C VAL A 251 16.71 43.26 -16.58
N ALA A 252 17.65 44.19 -16.38
CA ALA A 252 17.42 45.61 -16.67
C ALA A 252 17.48 45.91 -18.17
N ASN A 253 18.45 45.32 -18.89
CA ASN A 253 18.64 45.50 -20.33
C ASN A 253 18.66 44.14 -21.06
N PRO A 254 17.56 43.36 -21.02
CA PRO A 254 17.54 41.98 -21.45
C PRO A 254 17.93 41.82 -22.93
N THR A 255 17.36 42.63 -23.82
CA THR A 255 17.63 42.55 -25.25
C THR A 255 19.08 42.88 -25.60
N ALA A 256 19.66 43.93 -25.00
CA ALA A 256 21.07 44.28 -25.22
C ALA A 256 22.00 43.16 -24.76
N THR A 257 21.78 42.62 -23.56
CA THR A 257 22.61 41.51 -23.04
C THR A 257 22.50 40.25 -23.88
N VAL A 258 21.32 39.93 -24.43
CA VAL A 258 21.13 38.80 -25.33
C VAL A 258 21.87 39.01 -26.65
N MET A 259 21.80 40.21 -27.24
CA MET A 259 22.51 40.52 -28.48
C MET A 259 24.03 40.39 -28.31
N ASP A 260 24.56 40.86 -27.18
CA ASP A 260 26.00 40.75 -26.89
C ASP A 260 26.42 39.31 -26.58
N PHE A 261 25.56 38.54 -25.91
CA PHE A 261 25.77 37.10 -25.70
C PHE A 261 25.78 36.31 -27.02
N GLU A 262 24.90 36.63 -27.95
CA GLU A 262 24.85 35.98 -29.27
C GLU A 262 26.06 36.36 -30.12
N LYS A 263 26.53 37.62 -30.06
CA LYS A 263 27.78 38.04 -30.70
C LYS A 263 28.98 37.29 -30.12
N ASP A 264 29.11 37.20 -28.79
CA ASP A 264 30.21 36.46 -28.13
C ASP A 264 30.18 34.97 -28.50
N ARG A 265 28.99 34.35 -28.52
CA ARG A 265 28.83 32.96 -28.94
C ARG A 265 29.21 32.73 -30.41
N ALA A 266 28.87 33.66 -31.30
CA ALA A 266 29.29 33.62 -32.70
C ALA A 266 30.81 33.80 -32.87
N GLN A 267 31.42 34.69 -32.08
CA GLN A 267 32.87 34.89 -32.07
C GLN A 267 33.63 33.69 -31.53
N LYS A 268 33.16 33.06 -30.45
CA LYS A 268 33.72 31.82 -29.91
C LYS A 268 33.71 30.70 -30.95
N LYS A 269 32.61 30.53 -31.70
CA LYS A 269 32.54 29.54 -32.79
C LYS A 269 33.60 29.75 -33.88
N ASN A 270 34.01 31.00 -34.11
CA ASN A 270 34.97 31.37 -35.15
C ASN A 270 36.40 31.52 -34.62
N ARG A 271 36.68 31.26 -33.33
CA ARG A 271 37.99 31.45 -32.73
C ARG A 271 38.92 30.27 -33.12
N PRO A 272 40.07 30.53 -33.78
CA PRO A 272 40.98 29.47 -34.23
C PRO A 272 41.68 28.74 -33.08
N ASP A 273 41.79 29.38 -31.92
CA ASP A 273 42.43 28.82 -30.72
C ASP A 273 41.67 27.61 -30.17
N ASP A 274 40.35 27.52 -30.38
CA ASP A 274 39.53 26.42 -29.85
C ASP A 274 39.80 25.10 -30.60
N ALA A 275 40.13 25.16 -31.90
CA ALA A 275 40.55 23.99 -32.66
C ALA A 275 41.94 23.50 -32.23
N ALA A 276 42.85 24.42 -31.90
CA ALA A 276 44.18 24.10 -31.38
C ALA A 276 44.16 23.61 -29.93
N LEU A 277 43.30 24.20 -29.08
CA LEU A 277 43.08 23.80 -27.68
C LEU A 277 42.35 22.46 -27.58
N ALA A 278 41.33 22.19 -28.42
CA ALA A 278 40.65 20.90 -28.47
C ALA A 278 41.55 19.76 -29.01
N ALA A 279 42.48 20.08 -29.91
CA ALA A 279 43.49 19.13 -30.36
C ALA A 279 44.55 18.83 -29.28
N LYS A 280 44.88 19.82 -28.44
CA LYS A 280 45.86 19.72 -27.35
C LYS A 280 45.29 19.10 -26.08
N TYR A 281 44.03 19.41 -25.76
CA TYR A 281 43.28 18.89 -24.63
C TYR A 281 42.08 18.14 -25.19
N LYS A 282 42.24 16.84 -25.46
CA LYS A 282 41.10 15.97 -25.75
C LYS A 282 40.09 16.11 -24.61
N PRO A 283 38.77 16.21 -24.89
CA PRO A 283 37.79 16.19 -23.83
C PRO A 283 37.97 14.89 -23.05
N ILE A 284 38.28 15.01 -21.76
CA ILE A 284 38.14 13.89 -20.84
C ILE A 284 36.64 13.65 -20.79
N ASN A 285 36.17 12.61 -21.48
CA ASN A 285 34.84 12.06 -21.27
C ASN A 285 34.76 11.72 -19.79
N HIS A 286 34.16 12.60 -18.99
CA HIS A 286 33.84 12.25 -17.62
C HIS A 286 32.62 11.34 -17.70
N VAL A 287 32.91 10.05 -17.50
CA VAL A 287 31.98 8.93 -17.30
C VAL A 287 31.09 8.63 -18.52
N SER A 288 31.52 7.64 -19.30
CA SER A 288 30.58 6.71 -19.92
C SER A 288 29.83 6.01 -18.79
N ASP A 289 28.51 6.20 -18.76
CA ASP A 289 27.60 5.39 -17.96
C ASP A 289 27.70 3.93 -18.42
N ASP A 290 28.64 3.20 -17.85
CA ASP A 290 28.63 1.73 -17.80
C ASP A 290 28.42 1.35 -16.32
N GLU A 291 27.32 0.61 -16.10
CA GLU A 291 26.75 0.05 -14.85
C GLU A 291 25.76 0.91 -14.03
#